data_AF-A0A3M6QTA8-F1
#
_entry.id   AF-A0A3M6QTA8-F1
#
_cell.length_a   1.000
_cell.length_b   1.000
_cell.length_c   1.000
_cell.angle_alpha   90.00
_cell.angle_beta   90.00
_cell.angle_gamma   90.00
#
_symmetry.space_group_name_H-M   'P 1'
#
loop_
_entity.id
_entity.type
_entity.pdbx_description
1 polymer ?
#
loop_
_entity_poly.entity_id
_entity_poly.type
_entity_poly.pdbx_seq_one_letter_code
_entity_poly.pdbx_strand_id
1 'polypeptide(L)' 'MGAKKISEMDALAGSQDVSIHEFLVKNEIIKVESETYVGLSLVGSKNLIMEIENNVRLILKGVGI' A
#
# COMPACT_ATOMS: atom_id res chain seq x y z
N MET A 1 -3.34 -14.15 -5.72
CA MET A 1 -2.82 -14.91 -4.56
C MET A 1 -1.67 -14.13 -3.97
N GLY A 2 -1.72 -13.53 -2.79
CA GLY A 2 -2.77 -13.40 -1.79
C GLY A 2 -2.16 -12.58 -0.65
N ALA A 3 -2.33 -11.25 -0.70
CA ALA A 3 -1.90 -10.40 0.39
C ALA A 3 -2.75 -10.74 1.63
N LYS A 4 -2.11 -11.17 2.72
CA LYS A 4 -2.81 -11.46 3.97
C LYS A 4 -2.70 -10.24 4.88
N LYS A 5 -3.83 -9.60 5.18
CA LYS A 5 -3.90 -8.53 6.18
C LYS A 5 -3.49 -9.09 7.55
N ILE A 6 -2.51 -8.45 8.19
CA ILE A 6 -1.93 -8.83 9.48
C ILE A 6 -2.53 -7.98 10.59
N SER A 7 -2.63 -6.67 10.37
CA SER A 7 -3.09 -5.70 11.37
C SER A 7 -3.76 -4.49 10.71
N GLU A 8 -4.58 -3.78 11.48
CA GLU A 8 -5.22 -2.51 11.13
C GLU A 8 -5.16 -1.59 12.33
N MET A 9 -4.77 -0.34 12.09
CA MET A 9 -4.70 0.68 13.11
C MET A 9 -5.26 1.98 12.53
N ASP A 10 -6.37 2.44 13.09
CA ASP A 10 -7.01 3.70 12.73
C ASP A 10 -6.66 4.74 13.79
N ALA A 11 -5.96 5.80 13.38
CA ALA A 11 -5.60 6.90 14.27
C ALA A 11 -6.64 8.03 14.14
N LEU A 12 -7.64 8.04 15.02
CA LEU A 12 -8.60 9.15 15.11
C LEU A 12 -7.99 10.34 15.85
N ALA A 13 -7.36 11.24 15.12
CA ALA A 13 -7.03 12.57 15.60
C ALA A 13 -7.24 13.63 14.51
N GLY A 14 -8.48 14.09 14.37
CA GLY A 14 -8.81 15.37 13.73
C GLY A 14 -8.49 15.50 12.23
N SER A 15 -9.51 15.31 11.40
CA SER A 15 -9.60 15.69 9.96
C SER A 15 -8.84 14.88 8.90
N GLN A 16 -8.06 13.87 9.27
CA GLN A 16 -7.49 12.92 8.32
C GLN A 16 -7.66 11.49 8.83
N ASP A 17 -8.48 10.70 8.14
CA ASP A 17 -8.55 9.25 8.36
C ASP A 17 -7.28 8.65 7.75
N VAL A 18 -6.27 8.41 8.60
CA VAL A 18 -5.08 7.64 8.28
C VAL A 18 -5.30 6.22 8.77
N SER A 19 -5.41 5.29 7.82
CA SER A 19 -5.50 3.86 8.11
C SER A 19 -4.19 3.18 7.75
N ILE A 20 -3.64 2.44 8.70
CA ILE A 20 -2.40 1.67 8.50
C ILE A 20 -2.77 0.20 8.41
N HIS A 21 -2.36 -0.45 7.33
CA HIS A 21 -2.55 -1.87 7.09
C HIS A 21 -1.21 -2.57 6.88
N GLU A 22 -1.04 -3.74 7.46
CA GLU A 22 0.13 -4.58 7.20
C GLU A 22 -0.29 -5.81 6.38
N PHE A 23 0.46 -6.10 5.32
CA PHE A 23 0.22 -7.24 4.45
C PHE A 23 1.45 -8.14 4.38
N LEU A 24 1.21 -9.45 4.44
CA LEU A 24 2.23 -10.44 4.06
C LEU A 24 2.14 -10.70 2.55
N VAL A 25 3.18 -10.32 1.81
CA VAL A 25 3.29 -10.50 0.36
C VAL A 25 4.60 -11.23 0.06
N LYS A 26 4.53 -12.41 -0.56
CA LYS A 26 5.71 -13.23 -0.90
C LYS A 26 6.69 -13.43 0.28
N ASN A 27 6.15 -13.61 1.48
CA ASN A 27 6.91 -13.76 2.73
C ASN A 27 7.63 -12.49 3.23
N GLU A 28 7.30 -11.33 2.67
CA GLU A 28 7.74 -10.02 3.16
C GLU A 28 6.55 -9.25 3.73
N ILE A 29 6.81 -8.45 4.76
CA ILE A 29 5.79 -7.57 5.35
C ILE A 29 5.85 -6.22 4.64
N ILE A 30 4.71 -5.79 4.11
CA ILE A 30 4.50 -4.45 3.57
C ILE A 30 3.56 -3.72 4.51
N LYS A 31 3.94 -2.50 4.92
CA LYS A 31 3.01 -1.57 5.55
C LYS A 31 2.46 -0.62 4.48
N VAL A 32 1.14 -0.45 4.49
CA VAL A 32 0.38 0.43 3.62
C VAL A 32 -0.29 1.46 4.49
N GLU A 33 0.05 2.72 4.28
CA GLU A 33 -0.61 3.84 4.94
C GLU A 33 -1.53 4.48 3.92
N SER A 34 -2.82 4.53 4.25
CA SER A 34 -3.85 5.13 3.41
C SER A 34 -4.32 6.41 4.06
N GLU A 35 -4.22 7.50 3.32
CA GLU A 35 -4.72 8.81 3.73
C GLU A 35 -5.67 9.35 2.66
N THR A 36 -6.90 9.67 3.08
CA THR A 36 -8.04 9.99 2.21
C THR A 36 -7.78 11.08 1.15
N TYR A 37 -6.84 12.00 1.38
CA TYR A 37 -6.56 13.12 0.46
C TYR A 37 -5.16 13.13 -0.15
N VAL A 38 -4.26 12.26 0.31
CA VAL A 38 -2.87 12.18 -0.16
C VAL A 38 -2.66 10.93 -1.03
N GLY A 39 -3.29 9.82 -0.65
CA GLY A 39 -3.20 8.55 -1.38
C GLY A 39 -2.63 7.43 -0.52
N LEU A 40 -1.87 6.54 -1.16
CA LEU A 40 -1.30 5.35 -0.54
C LEU A 40 0.22 5.49 -0.45
N SER A 41 0.76 5.33 0.76
CA SER A 41 2.19 5.19 1.02
C SER A 41 2.52 3.73 1.31
N LEU A 42 3.57 3.22 0.67
CA LEU A 42 4.02 1.83 0.82
C LEU A 42 5.40 1.79 1.47
N VAL A 43 5.54 1.02 2.55
CA VAL A 43 6.81 0.81 3.25
C VAL A 43 7.13 -0.68 3.24
N GLY A 44 8.30 -1.03 2.72
CA GLY A 44 8.74 -2.43 2.57
C GLY A 44 10.13 -2.51 1.95
N SER A 45 10.55 -3.72 1.54
CA SER A 45 11.84 -3.89 0.87
C SER A 45 11.87 -3.15 -0.46
N LYS A 46 13.02 -2.56 -0.82
CA LYS A 46 13.17 -1.82 -2.09
C LYS A 46 12.75 -2.66 -3.29
N ASN A 47 13.12 -3.93 -3.33
CA ASN A 47 12.82 -4.83 -4.44
C ASN A 47 11.31 -5.02 -4.61
N LEU A 48 10.60 -5.23 -3.52
CA LEU A 48 9.15 -5.42 -3.52
C LEU A 48 8.40 -4.13 -3.89
N ILE A 49 8.85 -2.99 -3.37
CA ILE A 49 8.27 -1.69 -3.71
C ILE A 49 8.44 -1.37 -5.20
N MET A 50 9.63 -1.61 -5.77
CA MET A 50 9.86 -1.42 -7.21
C MET A 50 9.00 -2.38 -8.05
N GLU A 51 8.79 -3.62 -7.61
CA GLU A 51 7.91 -4.55 -8.31
C GLU A 51 6.46 -4.04 -8.33
N ILE A 52 5.97 -3.55 -7.19
CA ILE A 52 4.64 -2.95 -7.09
C ILE A 52 4.53 -1.72 -7.98
N GLU A 53 5.51 -0.81 -7.94
CA GLU A 53 5.54 0.38 -8.77
C GLU A 53 5.48 0.04 -10.27
N ASN A 54 6.28 -0.93 -10.72
CA ASN A 54 6.28 -1.37 -12.11
C ASN A 54 4.92 -1.94 -12.53
N ASN A 55 4.30 -2.77 -11.67
CA ASN A 55 2.97 -3.31 -11.93
C ASN A 55 1.91 -2.19 -12.01
N VAL A 56 1.94 -1.23 -11.09
CA VAL A 56 1.03 -0.07 -11.12
C VAL A 56 1.23 0.74 -12.40
N ARG A 57 2.48 1.03 -12.80
CA ARG A 57 2.79 1.74 -14.05
C ARG A 57 2.27 1.01 -15.29
N LEU A 58 2.38 -0.32 -15.33
CA LEU A 58 1.85 -1.13 -16.43
C LEU A 58 0.33 -1.05 -16.50
N ILE A 59 -0.34 -1.12 -15.34
CA ILE A 59 -1.80 -0.99 -15.25
C ILE A 59 -2.24 0.40 -15.73
N LEU A 60 -1.62 1.48 -15.25
CA LEU A 60 -1.96 2.85 -15.64
C LEU A 60 -1.78 3.08 -17.14
N LYS A 61 -0.65 2.62 -17.72
CA LYS A 61 -0.41 2.69 -19.16
C LYS A 61 -1.42 1.90 -19.99
N GLY A 62 -1.88 0.76 -19.47
CA GLY A 62 -2.89 -0.07 -20.12
C GLY A 62 -4.30 0.53 -20.08
N VAL A 63 -4.57 1.43 -19.12
CA VAL A 63 -5.85 2.13 -18.95
C VAL A 63 -5.90 3.43 -19.78
N GLY A 64 -4.80 3.83 -20.42
CA GLY A 64 -4.73 5.02 -21.29
C GLY A 64 -4.61 6.34 -20.51
N ILE A 65 -4.04 6.29 -19.30
CA ILE A 65 -3.63 7.45 -18.50
C ILE A 65 -2.11 7.61 -18.60
#